data_AF-I4EHY3-F1
#
_entry.id   AF-I4EHY3-F1
#
_cell.length_a   1.000
_cell.length_b   1.000
_cell.length_c   1.000
_cell.angle_alpha   90.00
_cell.angle_beta   90.00
_cell.angle_gamma   90.00
#
_symmetry.space_group_name_H-M   'P 1'
#
loop_
_entity.id
_entity.type
_entity.pdbx_description
1 polymer ?
#
loop_
_entity_poly.entity_id
_entity_poly.type
_entity_poly.pdbx_seq_one_letter_code
_entity_poly.pdbx_strand_id
1 'polypeptide(L)'
;MIVIRQRLAGLILAIVLAGSLIACGGANTPPASSPPESSADTSGLAALATAGGSDYLTTVIKEHDDIAQSYNRFRGLMTNAQVTDTTWRTSVHLQLATWRQTYSEARKLTPPPELAGFHQKFLAGLEKFNSAADDITGSLEAESMDLSLFDSATVKLTDGIQLIQGAMPELGIQR
;
A
#
# COMPACT_ATOMS: atom_id res chain seq x y z
N MET A 1 4.05 29.86 12.53
CA MET A 1 3.66 28.45 12.79
C MET A 1 2.23 28.09 12.39
N ILE A 2 1.28 29.02 12.23
CA ILE A 2 -0.14 28.70 11.90
C ILE A 2 -0.35 28.27 10.43
N VAL A 3 0.47 28.76 9.49
CA VAL A 3 0.31 28.52 8.05
C VAL A 3 0.65 27.08 7.61
N ILE A 4 1.57 26.41 8.32
CA ILE A 4 2.01 25.02 7.99
C ILE A 4 0.87 24.01 8.24
N ARG A 5 0.05 24.23 9.29
CA ARG A 5 -1.07 23.33 9.62
C ARG A 5 -2.20 23.37 8.60
N GLN A 6 -2.44 24.52 7.96
CA GLN A 6 -3.51 24.66 6.95
C GLN A 6 -3.18 23.98 5.62
N ARG A 7 -1.90 23.89 5.23
CA ARG A 7 -1.50 23.24 3.96
C ARG A 7 -1.46 21.71 4.06
N LEU A 8 -1.01 21.17 5.19
CA LEU A 8 -1.07 19.73 5.48
C LEU A 8 -2.51 19.20 5.52
N ALA A 9 -3.45 19.94 6.11
CA ALA A 9 -4.86 19.55 6.13
C ALA A 9 -5.51 19.56 4.73
N GLY A 10 -5.10 20.47 3.84
CA GLY A 10 -5.61 20.56 2.47
C GLY A 10 -5.15 19.41 1.57
N LEU A 11 -3.91 18.95 1.71
CA LEU A 11 -3.37 17.84 0.92
C LEU A 11 -4.00 16.49 1.30
N ILE A 12 -4.38 16.32 2.57
CA ILE A 12 -4.95 15.08 3.11
C ILE A 12 -6.39 14.83 2.63
N LEU A 13 -7.14 15.89 2.28
CA LEU A 13 -8.55 15.77 1.89
C LEU A 13 -8.73 15.18 0.47
N ALA A 14 -7.71 15.24 -0.40
CA ALA A 14 -7.80 14.71 -1.76
C ALA A 14 -7.65 13.18 -1.85
N ILE A 15 -7.01 12.53 -0.86
CA ILE A 15 -6.67 11.10 -0.92
C ILE A 15 -7.73 10.21 -0.25
N VAL A 16 -8.63 10.79 0.55
CA VAL A 16 -9.66 10.02 1.28
C VAL A 16 -10.83 9.57 0.39
N LEU A 17 -10.97 10.09 -0.83
CA LEU A 17 -12.13 9.79 -1.70
C LEU A 17 -12.04 8.49 -2.52
N ALA A 18 -10.90 7.78 -2.54
CA ALA A 18 -10.75 6.55 -3.32
C ALA A 18 -10.90 5.23 -2.51
N GLY A 19 -11.10 5.30 -1.19
CA GLY A 19 -11.10 4.11 -0.31
C GLY A 19 -12.44 3.70 0.29
N SER A 20 -13.52 4.45 0.06
CA SER A 20 -14.79 4.28 0.77
C SER A 20 -15.78 3.41 0.01
N LEU A 21 -15.54 2.10 -0.12
CA LEU A 21 -16.59 1.17 -0.58
C LEU A 21 -16.47 -0.27 -0.02
N ILE A 22 -16.19 -0.49 1.27
CA ILE A 22 -16.71 -1.69 1.98
C ILE A 22 -16.95 -1.35 3.46
N ALA A 23 -18.08 -0.68 3.74
CA ALA A 23 -18.67 -0.63 5.07
C ALA A 23 -20.15 -0.97 4.92
N CYS A 24 -20.46 -2.27 4.79
CA CYS A 24 -21.83 -2.76 4.83
C CYS A 24 -22.18 -3.13 6.27
N GLY A 25 -22.91 -2.23 6.94
CA GLY A 25 -23.62 -2.51 8.18
C GLY A 25 -24.96 -1.78 8.16
N GLY A 26 -26.05 -2.52 8.00
CA GLY A 26 -27.42 -1.98 8.05
C GLY A 26 -28.43 -2.90 7.38
N ALA A 27 -29.10 -3.73 8.19
CA ALA A 27 -30.08 -4.72 7.79
C ALA A 27 -31.30 -4.13 7.08
N ASN A 28 -31.66 -4.71 5.93
CA ASN A 28 -33.03 -4.82 5.45
C ASN A 28 -33.11 -6.00 4.47
N THR A 29 -33.87 -7.02 4.83
CA THR A 29 -34.10 -8.26 4.06
C THR A 29 -35.30 -8.13 3.11
N PRO A 30 -35.10 -8.29 1.80
CA PRO A 30 -36.09 -8.84 0.86
C PRO A 30 -35.57 -10.15 0.19
N PRO A 31 -36.41 -10.89 -0.58
CA PRO A 31 -36.46 -12.34 -0.56
C PRO A 31 -35.34 -13.04 -1.34
N ALA A 32 -35.11 -14.29 -0.93
CA ALA A 32 -34.16 -15.23 -1.50
C ALA A 32 -34.34 -15.43 -3.01
N SER A 33 -33.52 -14.72 -3.80
CA SER A 33 -33.07 -15.23 -5.10
C SER A 33 -31.84 -16.07 -4.83
N SER A 34 -31.89 -17.36 -5.14
CA SER A 34 -30.72 -18.24 -5.10
C SER A 34 -29.60 -17.58 -5.90
N PRO A 35 -28.43 -17.35 -5.31
CA PRO A 35 -27.30 -16.79 -6.05
C PRO A 35 -26.98 -17.72 -7.21
N PRO A 36 -26.64 -17.20 -8.40
CA PRO A 36 -25.97 -18.03 -9.39
C PRO A 36 -24.71 -18.59 -8.72
N GLU A 37 -24.57 -19.92 -8.70
CA GLU A 37 -23.32 -20.60 -8.34
C GLU A 37 -22.26 -20.16 -9.34
N SER A 38 -21.58 -19.06 -9.00
CA SER A 38 -20.36 -18.65 -9.66
C SER A 38 -19.33 -19.74 -9.33
N SER A 39 -19.19 -20.68 -10.26
CA SER A 39 -18.08 -21.63 -10.28
C SER A 39 -16.82 -20.83 -10.62
N ALA A 40 -16.38 -20.02 -9.65
CA ALA A 40 -15.09 -19.35 -9.73
C ALA A 40 -14.04 -20.44 -9.85
N ASP A 41 -13.29 -20.37 -10.95
CA ASP A 41 -12.31 -21.36 -11.37
C ASP A 41 -11.13 -21.39 -10.37
N THR A 42 -11.35 -22.09 -9.26
CA THR A 42 -10.37 -22.31 -8.18
C THR A 42 -9.20 -23.19 -8.65
N SER A 43 -9.33 -23.80 -9.82
CA SER A 43 -8.30 -24.63 -10.47
C SER A 43 -6.99 -23.86 -10.67
N GLY A 44 -7.05 -22.56 -10.96
CA GLY A 44 -5.86 -21.73 -11.16
C GLY A 44 -5.03 -21.52 -9.89
N LEU A 45 -5.70 -21.22 -8.77
CA LEU A 45 -5.05 -21.05 -7.45
C LEU A 45 -4.49 -22.37 -6.90
N ALA A 46 -5.21 -23.48 -7.13
CA ALA A 46 -4.75 -24.81 -6.73
C ALA A 46 -3.50 -25.27 -7.52
N ALA A 47 -3.42 -24.93 -8.81
CA ALA A 47 -2.24 -25.18 -9.63
C ALA A 47 -1.03 -24.35 -9.18
N LEU A 48 -1.23 -23.07 -8.84
CA LEU A 48 -0.19 -22.19 -8.28
C LEU A 48 0.36 -22.69 -6.95
N ALA A 49 -0.49 -23.28 -6.10
CA ALA A 49 -0.08 -23.80 -4.79
C ALA A 49 0.81 -25.04 -4.86
N THR A 50 0.72 -25.84 -5.93
CA THR A 50 1.43 -27.14 -6.06
C THR A 50 2.84 -27.02 -6.67
N ALA A 51 3.17 -25.91 -7.34
CA ALA A 51 4.45 -25.72 -8.04
C ALA A 51 5.55 -25.02 -7.21
N GLY A 52 5.45 -24.99 -5.88
CA GLY A 52 6.32 -24.16 -5.02
C GLY A 52 5.90 -22.69 -4.95
N GLY A 53 4.78 -22.33 -5.59
CA GLY A 53 4.18 -21.00 -5.51
C GLY A 53 3.56 -20.68 -4.15
N SER A 54 3.30 -21.67 -3.28
CA SER A 54 2.72 -21.45 -1.95
C SER A 54 3.60 -20.58 -1.05
N ASP A 55 4.90 -20.83 -1.01
CA ASP A 55 5.84 -20.11 -0.15
C ASP A 55 6.06 -18.69 -0.67
N TYR A 56 6.19 -18.56 -1.99
CA TYR A 56 6.26 -17.28 -2.67
C TYR A 56 5.02 -16.43 -2.39
N LEU A 57 3.82 -16.97 -2.63
CA LEU A 57 2.57 -16.24 -2.42
C LEU A 57 2.35 -15.90 -0.94
N THR A 58 2.67 -16.81 -0.02
CA THR A 58 2.61 -16.54 1.43
C THR A 58 3.50 -15.36 1.80
N THR A 59 4.71 -15.32 1.25
CA THR A 59 5.65 -14.23 1.52
C THR A 59 5.16 -12.91 0.92
N VAL A 60 4.69 -12.92 -0.34
CA VAL A 60 4.16 -11.70 -0.97
C VAL A 60 2.92 -11.17 -0.25
N ILE A 61 2.00 -12.04 0.18
CA ILE A 61 0.81 -11.64 0.96
C ILE A 61 1.25 -10.97 2.27
N LYS A 62 2.21 -11.57 2.98
CA LYS A 62 2.76 -10.98 4.20
C LYS A 62 3.37 -9.59 3.92
N GLU A 63 4.21 -9.47 2.90
CA GLU A 63 4.84 -8.19 2.53
C GLU A 63 3.81 -7.13 2.09
N HIS A 64 2.77 -7.54 1.38
CA HIS A 64 1.64 -6.68 1.02
C HIS A 64 0.89 -6.19 2.27
N ASP A 65 0.63 -7.06 3.23
CA ASP A 65 -0.07 -6.69 4.46
C ASP A 65 0.78 -5.78 5.35
N ASP A 66 2.09 -6.03 5.43
CA ASP A 66 3.03 -5.20 6.16
C ASP A 66 3.11 -3.78 5.57
N ILE A 67 3.21 -3.65 4.24
CA ILE A 67 3.23 -2.33 3.59
C ILE A 67 1.88 -1.62 3.75
N ALA A 68 0.75 -2.32 3.63
CA ALA A 68 -0.58 -1.73 3.78
C ALA A 68 -0.84 -1.24 5.21
N GLN A 69 -0.45 -2.02 6.22
CA GLN A 69 -0.55 -1.63 7.63
C GLN A 69 0.37 -0.44 7.93
N SER A 70 1.62 -0.49 7.48
CA SER A 70 2.58 0.61 7.67
C SER A 70 2.08 1.90 7.02
N TYR A 71 1.57 1.82 5.79
CA TYR A 71 0.98 2.96 5.08
C TYR A 71 -0.22 3.55 5.84
N ASN A 72 -1.12 2.71 6.36
CA ASN A 72 -2.27 3.20 7.14
C ASN A 72 -1.84 3.89 8.45
N ARG A 73 -0.81 3.35 9.14
CA ARG A 73 -0.23 4.00 10.33
C ARG A 73 0.43 5.32 9.96
N PHE A 74 1.20 5.35 8.87
CA PHE A 74 1.81 6.58 8.33
C PHE A 74 0.74 7.64 8.03
N ARG A 75 -0.34 7.29 7.33
CA ARG A 75 -1.45 8.21 7.08
C ARG A 75 -2.03 8.77 8.38
N GLY A 76 -2.23 7.91 9.39
CA GLY A 76 -2.67 8.34 10.72
C GLY A 76 -1.70 9.31 11.40
N LEU A 77 -0.39 9.15 11.23
CA LEU A 77 0.60 10.10 11.72
C LEU A 77 0.53 11.43 10.97
N MET A 78 0.26 11.41 9.68
CA MET A 78 0.19 12.61 8.84
C MET A 78 -1.07 13.44 9.12
N THR A 79 -2.20 12.85 9.54
CA THR A 79 -3.42 13.61 9.88
C THR A 79 -3.25 14.52 11.08
N ASN A 80 -2.35 14.20 12.00
CA ASN A 80 -1.98 15.04 13.13
C ASN A 80 -0.46 15.20 13.21
N ALA A 81 0.12 15.85 12.19
CA ALA A 81 1.56 16.03 12.07
C ALA A 81 2.13 16.88 13.23
N GLN A 82 3.07 16.30 13.98
CA GLN A 82 3.78 16.95 15.09
C GLN A 82 5.28 17.00 14.78
N VAL A 83 5.64 17.79 13.77
CA VAL A 83 6.97 17.78 13.14
C VAL A 83 8.15 18.13 14.07
N THR A 84 7.87 18.81 15.19
CA THR A 84 8.84 19.14 16.25
C THR A 84 8.89 18.09 17.36
N ASP A 85 7.96 17.14 17.39
CA ASP A 85 7.90 16.08 18.40
C ASP A 85 8.74 14.87 17.97
N THR A 86 9.69 14.49 18.82
CA THR A 86 10.64 13.40 18.54
C THR A 86 9.94 12.04 18.45
N THR A 87 8.88 11.80 19.23
CA THR A 87 8.13 10.54 19.24
C THR A 87 7.37 10.36 17.92
N TRP A 88 6.73 11.44 17.45
CA TRP A 88 6.07 11.48 16.16
C TRP A 88 7.06 11.22 15.03
N ARG A 89 8.21 11.93 15.01
CA ARG A 89 9.27 11.72 14.00
C ARG A 89 9.75 10.28 13.99
N THR A 90 10.03 9.72 15.17
CA THR A 90 10.46 8.32 15.32
C THR A 90 9.42 7.36 14.75
N SER A 91 8.13 7.61 15.03
CA SER A 91 7.03 6.79 14.52
C SER A 91 6.92 6.86 12.99
N VAL A 92 7.14 8.04 12.40
CA VAL A 92 7.21 8.22 10.94
C VAL A 92 8.39 7.44 10.37
N HIS A 93 9.61 7.66 10.88
CA HIS A 93 10.80 6.96 10.40
C HIS A 93 10.66 5.44 10.52
N LEU A 94 9.98 4.92 11.55
CA LEU A 94 9.68 3.50 11.68
C LEU A 94 8.81 3.00 10.51
N GLN A 95 7.75 3.73 10.12
CA GLN A 95 6.91 3.33 8.99
C GLN A 95 7.70 3.34 7.68
N LEU A 96 8.53 4.38 7.49
CA LEU A 96 9.41 4.50 6.32
C LEU A 96 10.45 3.36 6.27
N ALA A 97 11.01 2.97 7.41
CA ALA A 97 11.92 1.84 7.50
C ALA A 97 11.23 0.53 7.10
N THR A 98 9.97 0.30 7.51
CA THR A 98 9.17 -0.84 7.04
C THR A 98 9.06 -0.86 5.52
N TRP A 99 8.82 0.29 4.87
CA TRP A 99 8.70 0.35 3.41
C TRP A 99 10.00 -0.08 2.70
N ARG A 100 11.14 0.43 3.19
CA ARG A 100 12.46 0.08 2.67
C ARG A 100 12.78 -1.40 2.89
N GLN A 101 12.46 -1.92 4.08
CA GLN A 101 12.65 -3.32 4.42
C GLN A 101 11.80 -4.23 3.52
N THR A 102 10.50 -3.96 3.40
CA THR A 102 9.60 -4.75 2.55
C THR A 102 10.04 -4.76 1.09
N TYR A 103 10.47 -3.61 0.54
CA TYR A 103 11.05 -3.57 -0.80
C TYR A 103 12.33 -4.42 -0.91
N SER A 104 13.22 -4.34 0.07
CA SER A 104 14.46 -5.13 0.11
C SER A 104 14.19 -6.63 0.17
N GLU A 105 13.24 -7.07 1.01
CA GLU A 105 12.87 -8.48 1.12
C GLU A 105 12.17 -8.99 -0.13
N ALA A 106 11.21 -8.22 -0.68
CA ALA A 106 10.49 -8.60 -1.90
C ALA A 106 11.45 -8.83 -3.08
N ARG A 107 12.52 -8.02 -3.19
CA ARG A 107 13.54 -8.17 -4.26
C ARG A 107 14.37 -9.46 -4.17
N LYS A 108 14.39 -10.13 -3.02
CA LYS A 108 15.12 -11.39 -2.84
C LYS A 108 14.28 -12.59 -3.29
N LEU A 109 12.98 -12.40 -3.52
CA LEU A 109 12.09 -13.47 -3.95
C LEU A 109 12.34 -13.81 -5.42
N THR A 110 12.24 -15.10 -5.73
CA THR A 110 12.24 -15.58 -7.12
C THR A 110 10.81 -16.01 -7.44
N PRO A 111 10.08 -15.29 -8.32
CA PRO A 111 8.71 -15.67 -8.66
C PRO A 111 8.69 -16.92 -9.54
N PRO A 112 7.68 -17.79 -9.38
CA PRO A 112 7.35 -18.79 -10.40
C PRO A 112 7.09 -18.12 -11.77
N PRO A 113 7.38 -18.78 -12.90
CA PRO A 113 7.22 -18.20 -14.24
C PRO A 113 5.82 -17.60 -14.48
N GLU A 114 4.78 -18.27 -14.00
CA GLU A 114 3.39 -17.85 -14.11
C GLU A 114 3.04 -16.60 -13.28
N LEU A 115 3.86 -16.24 -12.29
CA LEU A 115 3.70 -15.05 -11.44
C LEU A 115 4.72 -13.94 -11.74
N ALA A 116 5.55 -14.09 -12.78
CA ALA A 116 6.61 -13.15 -13.09
C ALA A 116 6.07 -11.73 -13.39
N GLY A 117 4.98 -11.62 -14.15
CA GLY A 117 4.33 -10.34 -14.45
C GLY A 117 3.81 -9.64 -13.18
N PHE A 118 3.10 -10.41 -12.34
CA PHE A 118 2.57 -9.93 -11.07
C PHE A 118 3.71 -9.42 -10.18
N HIS A 119 4.78 -10.21 -10.05
CA HIS A 119 5.94 -9.86 -9.23
C HIS A 119 6.61 -8.56 -9.72
N GLN A 120 6.76 -8.40 -11.04
CA GLN A 120 7.36 -7.20 -11.62
C GLN A 120 6.56 -5.94 -11.25
N LYS A 121 5.24 -5.97 -11.36
CA LYS A 121 4.38 -4.84 -10.97
C LYS A 121 4.39 -4.61 -9.45
N PHE A 122 4.37 -5.67 -8.67
CA PHE A 122 4.48 -5.59 -7.21
C PHE A 122 5.77 -4.91 -6.78
N LEU A 123 6.92 -5.33 -7.34
CA LEU A 123 8.23 -4.69 -7.09
C LEU A 123 8.26 -3.23 -7.54
N ALA A 124 7.73 -2.92 -8.72
CA ALA A 124 7.65 -1.54 -9.21
C ALA A 124 6.81 -0.66 -8.27
N GLY A 125 5.72 -1.20 -7.71
CA GLY A 125 4.92 -0.51 -6.70
C GLY A 125 5.71 -0.26 -5.41
N LEU A 126 6.36 -1.29 -4.87
CA LEU A 126 7.18 -1.16 -3.66
C LEU A 126 8.39 -0.22 -3.84
N GLU A 127 8.96 -0.16 -5.05
CA GLU A 127 10.01 0.80 -5.39
C GLU A 127 9.51 2.25 -5.24
N LYS A 128 8.26 2.53 -5.63
CA LYS A 128 7.67 3.85 -5.44
C LYS A 128 7.49 4.19 -3.95
N PHE A 129 7.08 3.23 -3.13
CA PHE A 129 7.04 3.41 -1.66
C PHE A 129 8.44 3.69 -1.10
N ASN A 130 9.45 2.92 -1.52
CA ASN A 130 10.83 3.14 -1.10
C ASN A 130 11.34 4.54 -1.50
N SER A 131 11.09 4.97 -2.74
CA SER A 131 11.47 6.31 -3.19
C SER A 131 10.70 7.43 -2.48
N ALA A 132 9.42 7.22 -2.16
CA ALA A 132 8.65 8.16 -1.35
C ALA A 132 9.20 8.27 0.08
N ALA A 133 9.70 7.17 0.65
CA ALA A 133 10.34 7.19 1.96
C ALA A 133 11.57 8.10 1.98
N ASP A 134 12.37 8.11 0.90
CA ASP A 134 13.54 8.98 0.78
C ASP A 134 13.15 10.46 0.71
N ASP A 135 12.13 10.80 -0.08
CA ASP A 135 11.61 12.17 -0.15
C ASP A 135 11.07 12.66 1.20
N ILE A 136 10.26 11.84 1.89
CA ILE A 136 9.69 12.19 3.20
C ILE A 136 10.81 12.36 4.23
N THR A 137 11.81 11.46 4.21
CA THR A 137 12.98 11.56 5.10
C THR A 137 13.72 12.86 4.84
N GLY A 138 14.04 13.18 3.58
CA GLY A 138 14.71 14.43 3.20
C GLY A 138 13.92 15.66 3.63
N SER A 139 12.59 15.65 3.48
CA SER A 139 11.75 16.76 3.92
C SER A 139 11.76 16.96 5.43
N LEU A 140 11.82 15.89 6.22
CA LEU A 140 11.86 15.93 7.69
C LEU A 140 13.22 16.35 8.24
N GLU A 141 14.30 16.04 7.54
CA GLU A 141 15.68 16.33 7.94
C GLU A 141 16.16 17.72 7.52
N ALA A 142 15.49 18.36 6.56
CA ALA A 142 15.78 19.73 6.17
C ALA A 142 15.57 20.72 7.33
N GLU A 143 16.37 21.81 7.34
CA GLU A 143 16.26 22.89 8.35
C GLU A 143 14.85 23.50 8.39
N SER A 144 14.20 23.54 7.23
CA SER A 144 12.78 23.83 7.06
C SER A 144 12.14 22.75 6.21
N MET A 145 10.96 22.29 6.62
CA MET A 145 10.21 21.27 5.88
C MET A 145 10.04 21.65 4.41
N ASP A 146 10.63 20.85 3.52
CA ASP A 146 10.51 21.02 2.09
C ASP A 146 9.21 20.36 1.60
N LEU A 147 8.18 21.17 1.37
CA LEU A 147 6.87 20.69 0.92
C LEU A 147 6.92 20.09 -0.49
N SER A 148 7.89 20.46 -1.32
CA SER A 148 8.00 19.90 -2.68
C SER A 148 8.37 18.42 -2.65
N LEU A 149 9.18 18.00 -1.67
CA LEU A 149 9.48 16.60 -1.42
C LEU A 149 8.24 15.84 -0.92
N PHE A 150 7.40 16.45 -0.07
CA PHE A 150 6.12 15.83 0.34
C PHE A 150 5.14 15.66 -0.83
N ASP A 151 5.05 16.65 -1.72
CA ASP A 151 4.22 16.55 -2.92
C ASP A 151 4.74 15.44 -3.85
N SER A 152 6.06 15.35 -4.04
CA SER A 152 6.70 14.27 -4.81
C SER A 152 6.43 12.90 -4.20
N ALA A 153 6.59 12.75 -2.88
CA ALA A 153 6.29 11.52 -2.15
C ALA A 153 4.82 11.10 -2.34
N THR A 154 3.90 12.06 -2.32
CA THR A 154 2.46 11.81 -2.49
C THR A 154 2.13 11.23 -3.87
N VAL A 155 2.74 11.78 -4.93
CA VAL A 155 2.61 11.25 -6.30
C VAL A 155 3.16 9.82 -6.35
N LYS A 156 4.37 9.60 -5.81
CA LYS A 156 4.99 8.26 -5.77
C LYS A 156 4.14 7.24 -5.02
N LEU A 157 3.59 7.59 -3.86
CA LEU A 157 2.69 6.71 -3.11
C LEU A 157 1.43 6.35 -3.91
N THR A 158 0.86 7.32 -4.62
CA THR A 158 -0.31 7.10 -5.49
C THR A 158 0.03 6.15 -6.63
N ASP A 159 1.13 6.40 -7.34
CA ASP A 159 1.62 5.52 -8.42
C ASP A 159 1.90 4.10 -7.89
N GLY A 160 2.52 3.98 -6.73
CA GLY A 160 2.85 2.71 -6.09
C GLY A 160 1.60 1.88 -5.77
N ILE A 161 0.56 2.52 -5.22
CA ILE A 161 -0.73 1.88 -4.95
C ILE A 161 -1.39 1.42 -6.24
N GLN A 162 -1.40 2.25 -7.29
CA GLN A 162 -1.98 1.90 -8.58
C GLN A 162 -1.27 0.69 -9.23
N LEU A 163 0.06 0.63 -9.13
CA LEU A 163 0.85 -0.50 -9.64
C LEU A 163 0.52 -1.81 -8.90
N ILE A 164 0.45 -1.77 -7.57
CA ILE A 164 0.10 -2.95 -6.74
C ILE A 164 -1.34 -3.40 -7.05
N GLN A 165 -2.29 -2.47 -7.14
CA GLN A 165 -3.67 -2.78 -7.48
C GLN A 165 -3.80 -3.35 -8.90
N GLY A 166 -3.06 -2.79 -9.86
CA GLY A 166 -3.01 -3.25 -11.24
C GLY A 166 -2.26 -4.57 -11.46
N ALA A 167 -1.60 -5.09 -10.42
CA ALA A 167 -1.01 -6.43 -10.42
C ALA A 167 -2.03 -7.51 -10.04
N MET A 168 -3.03 -7.18 -9.22
CA MET A 168 -3.99 -8.16 -8.68
C MET A 168 -4.74 -8.99 -9.75
N PRO A 169 -5.18 -8.42 -10.89
CA PRO A 169 -5.82 -9.21 -11.93
C PRO A 169 -4.94 -10.33 -12.51
N GLU A 170 -3.61 -10.20 -12.43
CA GLU A 170 -2.67 -11.21 -12.94
C GLU A 170 -2.61 -12.46 -12.08
N LEU A 171 -3.13 -12.42 -10.85
CA LEU A 171 -3.28 -13.60 -10.00
C LEU A 171 -4.44 -14.50 -10.45
N GLY A 172 -5.18 -14.12 -11.49
CA GLY A 172 -6.37 -14.87 -11.95
C GLY A 172 -7.55 -14.80 -10.98
N ILE A 173 -7.44 -13.99 -9.92
CA ILE A 173 -8.51 -13.74 -8.96
C ILE A 173 -9.42 -12.67 -9.56
N GLN A 174 -10.42 -13.11 -10.34
CA GLN A 174 -11.53 -12.22 -10.70
C GLN A 174 -12.36 -11.97 -9.43
N ARG A 175 -12.54 -10.68 -9.07
CA ARG A 175 -13.41 -10.27 -7.96
C ARG A 175 -14.87 -10.49 -8.28
#